data_AF-A0A4R6V6Y9-F1
#
_entry.id   AF-A0A4R6V6Y9-F1
#
_cell.length_a   1.000
_cell.length_b   1.000
_cell.length_c   1.000
_cell.angle_alpha   90.00
_cell.angle_beta   90.00
_cell.angle_gamma   90.00
#
_symmetry.space_group_name_H-M   'P 1'
#
loop_
_entity.id
_entity.type
_entity.pdbx_description
1 polymer ?
#
loop_
_entity_poly.entity_id
_entity_poly.type
_entity_poly.pdbx_seq_one_letter_code
_entity_poly.pdbx_strand_id
1 'polypeptide(L)'
;MEQNKRSNESDDVLRARAIDLREQGWSNPEIRAELGLSGWKLTQLFQGHVDPRHENLANRAKTEVRAKALDLREQGWSYDAIARRLRVSKSSLSLWLRDLPKPDKPYPGPVPKERKMTQEEWEAHCANRVKAKADAYLQGKVEERKGEIIAGASEIGEVTDRELLIAGAMIYWCEGAKSKPWRRQNVVVLINSDPDLIRLFLRFLGLCGWGCDRLSFRLSIHESADVDAATRFWAEVVGVPEDRFKSPSLKKHNPETVRKKVGDHYQGCLVVYAQKSAGLYRRIEGLSRAVMLGSTEAIARIRDEVEPPGR
;
A
#
# COMPACT_ATOMS: atom_id res chain seq x y z
N MET A 1 -55.82 -24.92 -18.70
CA MET A 1 -55.48 -23.75 -17.87
C MET A 1 -54.93 -22.69 -18.80
N GLU A 2 -55.72 -21.63 -18.98
CA GLU A 2 -55.58 -20.47 -19.84
C GLU A 2 -54.18 -20.18 -20.42
N GLN A 3 -54.02 -20.38 -21.73
CA GLN A 3 -53.02 -19.69 -22.52
C GLN A 3 -53.47 -18.24 -22.77
N ASN A 4 -52.81 -17.31 -22.08
CA ASN A 4 -52.28 -16.05 -22.61
C ASN A 4 -53.12 -15.32 -23.70
N LYS A 5 -54.28 -14.78 -23.31
CA LYS A 5 -54.89 -13.62 -24.00
C LYS A 5 -54.37 -12.34 -23.35
N ARG A 6 -53.21 -11.83 -23.78
CA ARG A 6 -52.92 -10.39 -23.66
C ARG A 6 -53.16 -9.77 -25.02
N SER A 7 -54.32 -9.16 -25.11
CA SER A 7 -54.68 -8.15 -26.09
C SER A 7 -53.49 -7.23 -26.36
N ASN A 8 -53.03 -7.21 -27.60
CA ASN A 8 -52.06 -6.22 -28.07
C ASN A 8 -52.84 -4.90 -28.24
N GLU A 9 -53.07 -4.18 -27.13
CA GLU A 9 -53.64 -2.84 -27.18
C GLU A 9 -52.70 -1.94 -27.99
N SER A 10 -53.23 -1.24 -29.01
CA SER A 10 -52.44 -0.31 -29.82
C SER A 10 -51.79 0.75 -28.94
N ASP A 11 -50.56 1.14 -29.27
CA ASP A 11 -49.82 2.20 -28.55
C ASP A 11 -50.62 3.51 -28.47
N ASP A 12 -51.51 3.78 -29.43
CA ASP A 12 -52.41 4.95 -29.41
C ASP A 12 -53.47 4.87 -28.31
N VAL A 13 -53.97 3.66 -28.01
CA VAL A 13 -54.95 3.41 -26.94
C VAL A 13 -54.27 3.52 -25.57
N LEU A 14 -53.06 2.97 -25.45
CA LEU A 14 -52.24 3.10 -24.25
C LEU A 14 -51.84 4.56 -23.98
N ARG A 15 -51.55 5.32 -25.05
CA ARG A 15 -51.27 6.76 -24.97
C ARG A 15 -52.47 7.54 -24.46
N ALA A 16 -53.65 7.31 -25.03
CA ALA A 16 -54.87 8.01 -24.62
C ALA A 16 -55.20 7.75 -23.15
N ARG A 17 -55.09 6.49 -22.69
CA ARG A 17 -55.28 6.12 -21.28
C ARG A 17 -54.24 6.73 -20.35
N ALA A 18 -52.96 6.72 -20.74
CA ALA A 18 -51.90 7.33 -19.93
C ALA A 18 -52.11 8.84 -19.76
N ILE A 19 -52.60 9.53 -20.80
CA ILE A 19 -52.95 10.95 -20.76
C ILE A 19 -54.15 11.20 -19.87
N ASP A 20 -55.24 10.43 -20.01
CA ASP A 20 -56.45 10.57 -19.18
C ASP A 20 -56.16 10.38 -17.68
N LEU A 21 -55.40 9.32 -17.31
CA LEU A 21 -54.96 9.11 -15.93
C LEU A 21 -54.11 10.27 -15.41
N ARG A 22 -53.30 10.89 -16.29
CA ARG A 22 -52.49 12.05 -15.93
C ARG A 22 -53.33 13.29 -15.69
N GLU A 23 -54.34 13.54 -16.52
CA GLU A 23 -55.29 14.64 -16.34
C GLU A 23 -56.14 14.47 -15.07
N GLN A 24 -56.41 13.22 -14.68
CA GLN A 24 -57.03 12.87 -13.39
C GLN A 24 -56.08 13.05 -12.20
N GLY A 25 -54.80 13.36 -12.43
CA GLY A 25 -53.82 13.74 -11.39
C GLY A 25 -52.93 12.61 -10.88
N TRP A 26 -52.93 11.46 -11.55
CA TRP A 26 -52.12 10.33 -11.13
C TRP A 26 -50.62 10.59 -11.39
N SER A 27 -49.78 10.13 -10.45
CA SER A 27 -48.33 10.24 -10.54
C SER A 27 -47.74 9.22 -11.52
N ASN A 28 -46.51 9.46 -12.01
CA ASN A 28 -45.84 8.53 -12.93
C ASN A 28 -45.71 7.10 -12.36
N PRO A 29 -45.41 6.88 -11.06
CA PRO A 29 -45.41 5.55 -10.48
C PRO A 29 -46.78 4.86 -10.51
N GLU A 30 -47.86 5.58 -10.21
CA GLU A 30 -49.23 5.04 -10.16
C GLU A 30 -49.71 4.64 -11.57
N ILE A 31 -49.48 5.50 -12.57
CA ILE A 31 -49.85 5.21 -13.97
C ILE A 31 -49.08 3.99 -14.51
N ARG A 32 -47.82 3.80 -14.11
CA ARG A 32 -47.02 2.63 -14.51
C ARG A 32 -47.53 1.35 -13.89
N ALA A 33 -47.92 1.39 -12.62
CA ALA A 33 -48.46 0.24 -11.92
C ALA A 33 -49.81 -0.18 -12.52
N GLU A 34 -50.68 0.80 -12.80
CA GLU A 34 -52.01 0.58 -13.36
C GLU A 34 -51.96 0.03 -14.79
N LEU A 35 -51.14 0.62 -15.66
CA LEU A 35 -51.04 0.21 -17.07
C LEU A 35 -49.99 -0.90 -17.31
N GLY A 36 -49.30 -1.37 -16.27
CA GLY A 36 -48.24 -2.38 -16.38
C GLY A 36 -47.05 -1.95 -17.25
N LEU A 37 -46.74 -0.65 -17.29
CA LEU A 37 -45.75 -0.06 -18.19
C LEU A 37 -44.36 0.13 -17.55
N SER A 38 -43.32 -0.06 -18.37
CA SER A 38 -41.96 0.35 -18.00
C SER A 38 -41.85 1.89 -17.98
N GLY A 39 -40.92 2.43 -17.19
CA GLY A 39 -40.74 3.88 -17.08
C GLY A 39 -40.35 4.52 -18.40
N TRP A 40 -39.58 3.80 -19.22
CA TRP A 40 -39.21 4.24 -20.56
C TRP A 40 -40.41 4.27 -21.51
N LYS A 41 -41.27 3.24 -21.50
CA LYS A 41 -42.48 3.19 -22.34
C LYS A 41 -43.47 4.28 -21.97
N LEU A 42 -43.68 4.55 -20.68
CA LEU A 42 -44.52 5.67 -20.24
C LEU A 42 -43.96 7.02 -20.71
N THR A 43 -42.64 7.20 -20.67
CA THR A 43 -41.98 8.42 -21.18
C THR A 43 -42.20 8.59 -22.68
N GLN A 44 -42.14 7.49 -23.45
CA GLN A 44 -42.42 7.48 -24.88
C GLN A 44 -43.87 7.87 -25.20
N LEU A 45 -44.85 7.36 -24.44
CA LEU A 45 -46.27 7.68 -24.63
C LEU A 45 -46.60 9.15 -24.33
N PHE A 46 -45.87 9.79 -23.41
CA PHE A 46 -46.03 11.21 -23.11
C PHE A 46 -45.25 12.16 -24.04
N GLN A 47 -44.49 11.65 -25.03
CA GLN A 47 -43.75 12.53 -25.95
C GLN A 47 -44.68 13.44 -26.75
N GLY A 48 -44.51 14.75 -26.58
CA GLY A 48 -45.33 15.78 -27.23
C GLY A 48 -46.65 16.10 -26.52
N HIS A 49 -46.97 15.42 -25.41
CA HIS A 49 -48.08 15.84 -24.53
C HIS A 49 -47.55 16.85 -23.51
N VAL A 50 -48.15 18.05 -23.50
CA VAL A 50 -47.85 19.10 -22.53
C VAL A 50 -48.82 18.94 -21.37
N ASP A 51 -48.32 18.42 -20.26
CA ASP A 51 -49.12 18.26 -19.04
C ASP A 51 -49.49 19.64 -18.47
N PRO A 52 -50.79 19.98 -18.35
CA PRO A 52 -51.25 21.28 -17.84
C PRO A 52 -50.79 21.58 -16.41
N ARG A 53 -50.38 20.54 -15.64
CA ARG A 53 -49.99 20.63 -14.23
C ARG A 53 -48.47 20.59 -14.01
N HIS A 54 -47.65 20.42 -15.04
CA HIS A 54 -46.16 20.42 -14.91
C HIS A 54 -45.52 21.82 -14.90
N GLU A 55 -46.13 22.76 -14.19
CA GLU A 55 -45.35 23.84 -13.57
C GLU A 55 -44.75 23.32 -12.26
N ASN A 56 -43.66 22.55 -12.37
CA ASN A 56 -42.90 22.05 -11.22
C ASN A 56 -42.68 23.18 -10.19
N LEU A 57 -43.02 22.97 -8.91
CA LEU A 57 -42.79 23.95 -7.83
C LEU A 57 -41.31 24.39 -7.77
N ALA A 58 -40.38 23.47 -8.07
CA ALA A 58 -38.95 23.78 -8.17
C ALA A 58 -38.60 24.69 -9.36
N ASN A 59 -39.37 24.63 -10.46
CA ASN A 59 -39.25 25.56 -11.58
C ASN A 59 -39.90 26.90 -11.23
N ARG A 60 -41.07 26.94 -10.57
CA ARG A 60 -41.66 28.21 -10.06
C ARG A 60 -40.73 28.93 -9.10
N ALA A 61 -40.16 28.23 -8.11
CA ALA A 61 -39.21 28.81 -7.17
C ALA A 61 -37.95 29.34 -7.88
N LYS A 62 -37.42 28.64 -8.90
CA LYS A 62 -36.32 29.14 -9.74
C LYS A 62 -36.72 30.33 -10.61
N THR A 63 -37.95 30.37 -11.12
CA THR A 63 -38.48 31.48 -11.92
C THR A 63 -38.70 32.73 -11.07
N GLU A 64 -39.24 32.59 -9.86
CA GLU A 64 -39.43 33.69 -8.91
C GLU A 64 -38.09 34.24 -8.40
N VAL A 65 -37.13 33.35 -8.09
CA VAL A 65 -35.79 33.76 -7.67
C VAL A 65 -35.03 34.41 -8.83
N ARG A 66 -35.24 33.94 -10.07
CA ARG A 66 -34.71 34.59 -11.28
C ARG A 66 -35.31 35.98 -11.50
N ALA A 67 -36.63 36.14 -11.35
CA ALA A 67 -37.29 37.43 -11.47
C ALA A 67 -36.78 38.43 -10.43
N LYS A 68 -36.60 38.00 -9.17
CA LYS A 68 -35.96 38.81 -8.12
C LYS A 68 -34.49 39.14 -8.44
N ALA A 69 -33.76 38.22 -9.07
CA ALA A 69 -32.39 38.48 -9.49
C ALA A 69 -32.31 39.54 -10.60
N LEU A 70 -33.28 39.56 -11.52
CA LEU A 70 -33.39 40.57 -12.59
C LEU A 70 -33.71 41.95 -12.02
N ASP A 71 -34.71 42.05 -11.15
CA ASP A 71 -35.10 43.29 -10.47
C ASP A 71 -33.92 43.90 -9.67
N LEU A 72 -33.23 43.07 -8.86
CA LEU A 72 -32.03 43.50 -8.15
C LEU A 72 -30.92 43.95 -9.11
N ARG A 73 -30.80 43.30 -10.27
CA ARG A 73 -29.76 43.65 -11.25
C ARG A 73 -30.05 45.00 -11.92
N GLU A 74 -31.31 45.28 -12.25
CA GLU A 74 -31.76 46.58 -12.76
C GLU A 74 -31.56 47.70 -11.72
N GLN A 75 -31.75 47.38 -10.43
CA GLN A 75 -31.44 48.28 -9.31
C GLN A 75 -29.92 48.48 -9.07
N GLY A 76 -29.05 47.86 -9.87
CA GLY A 76 -27.60 48.04 -9.80
C GLY A 76 -26.85 47.10 -8.85
N TRP A 77 -27.48 46.03 -8.37
CA TRP A 77 -26.81 45.08 -7.47
C TRP A 77 -25.73 44.25 -8.19
N SER A 78 -24.63 43.98 -7.47
CA SER A 78 -23.56 43.10 -7.96
C SER A 78 -23.95 41.62 -7.88
N TYR A 79 -23.34 40.78 -8.72
CA TYR A 79 -23.54 39.33 -8.71
C TYR A 79 -23.37 38.71 -7.31
N ASP A 80 -22.38 39.17 -6.55
CA ASP A 80 -22.08 38.64 -5.21
C ASP A 80 -23.10 39.07 -4.16
N ALA A 81 -23.64 40.29 -4.29
CA ALA A 81 -24.71 40.77 -3.42
C ALA A 81 -26.02 40.01 -3.68
N ILE A 82 -26.35 39.78 -4.96
CA ILE A 82 -27.53 38.99 -5.36
C ILE A 82 -27.38 37.52 -4.92
N ALA A 83 -26.19 36.91 -5.10
CA ALA A 83 -25.92 35.52 -4.71
C ALA A 83 -26.17 35.30 -3.22
N ARG A 84 -25.67 36.20 -2.37
CA ARG A 84 -25.88 36.16 -0.92
C ARG A 84 -27.34 36.45 -0.54
N ARG A 85 -27.96 37.47 -1.16
CA ARG A 85 -29.32 37.89 -0.86
C ARG A 85 -30.36 36.82 -1.19
N LEU A 86 -30.19 36.14 -2.31
CA LEU A 86 -31.12 35.14 -2.83
C LEU A 86 -30.68 33.69 -2.54
N ARG A 87 -29.52 33.50 -1.90
CA ARG A 87 -28.92 32.18 -1.59
C ARG A 87 -28.80 31.27 -2.81
N VAL A 88 -28.36 31.83 -3.92
CA VAL A 88 -28.13 31.11 -5.18
C VAL A 88 -26.65 31.08 -5.53
N SER A 89 -26.21 30.07 -6.28
CA SER A 89 -24.82 30.01 -6.73
C SER A 89 -24.51 31.12 -7.74
N LYS A 90 -23.25 31.57 -7.78
CA LYS A 90 -22.78 32.54 -8.79
C LYS A 90 -22.94 32.00 -10.21
N SER A 91 -22.81 30.67 -10.40
CA SER A 91 -23.03 30.00 -11.69
C SER A 91 -24.48 30.12 -12.17
N SER A 92 -25.47 29.99 -11.27
CA SER A 92 -26.88 30.18 -11.63
C SER A 92 -27.21 31.62 -12.01
N LEU A 93 -26.65 32.62 -11.29
CA LEU A 93 -26.85 34.02 -11.65
C LEU A 93 -26.22 34.39 -13.00
N SER A 94 -25.03 33.84 -13.29
CA SER A 94 -24.36 34.06 -14.59
C SER A 94 -25.25 33.64 -15.75
N LEU A 95 -25.90 32.49 -15.64
CA LEU A 95 -26.84 32.00 -16.64
C LEU A 95 -28.08 32.89 -16.81
N TRP A 96 -28.57 33.53 -15.75
CA TRP A 96 -29.81 34.30 -15.79
C TRP A 96 -29.63 35.77 -16.20
N LEU A 97 -28.49 36.36 -15.86
CA LEU A 97 -28.24 37.80 -15.96
C LEU A 97 -27.17 38.15 -17.01
N ARG A 98 -26.70 37.17 -17.79
CA ARG A 98 -25.63 37.35 -18.79
C ARG A 98 -25.94 38.43 -19.83
N ASP A 99 -27.20 38.47 -20.26
CA ASP A 99 -27.61 39.30 -21.39
C ASP A 99 -28.09 40.70 -20.96
N LEU A 100 -28.03 41.02 -19.66
CA LEU A 100 -28.33 42.36 -19.14
C LEU A 100 -27.09 43.27 -19.20
N PRO A 101 -27.27 44.55 -19.54
CA PRO A 101 -26.19 45.52 -19.53
C PRO A 101 -25.57 45.65 -18.14
N LYS A 102 -24.27 45.97 -18.11
CA LYS A 102 -23.57 46.22 -16.85
C LYS A 102 -24.16 47.49 -16.24
N PRO A 103 -24.69 47.47 -15.01
CA PRO A 103 -25.31 48.65 -14.42
C PRO A 103 -24.28 49.79 -14.30
N ASP A 104 -24.71 51.00 -14.67
CA ASP A 104 -23.87 52.21 -14.71
C ASP A 104 -23.42 52.71 -13.33
N LYS A 105 -24.05 52.23 -12.25
CA LYS A 105 -23.74 52.64 -10.88
C LYS A 105 -23.10 51.50 -10.09
N PRO A 106 -21.91 51.71 -9.50
CA PRO A 106 -21.37 50.81 -8.48
C PRO A 106 -22.34 50.73 -7.29
N TYR A 107 -22.49 49.52 -6.74
CA TYR A 107 -23.36 49.21 -5.60
C TYR A 107 -23.10 50.12 -4.37
N PRO A 108 -24.14 50.70 -3.74
CA PRO A 108 -24.01 51.64 -2.61
C PRO A 108 -23.89 50.99 -1.21
N GLY A 109 -23.89 49.65 -1.10
CA GLY A 109 -23.79 48.97 0.21
C GLY A 109 -22.36 48.57 0.58
N PRO A 110 -22.08 48.29 1.87
CA PRO A 110 -20.77 47.84 2.32
C PRO A 110 -20.44 46.48 1.67
N VAL A 111 -19.45 46.48 0.79
CA VAL A 111 -18.83 45.24 0.31
C VAL A 111 -18.13 44.63 1.52
N PRO A 112 -18.52 43.44 2.02
CA PRO A 112 -17.70 42.77 3.01
C PRO A 112 -16.36 42.55 2.35
N LYS A 113 -15.29 43.10 2.93
CA LYS A 113 -13.94 42.76 2.54
C LYS A 113 -13.73 41.29 2.90
N GLU A 114 -14.14 40.38 2.03
CA GLU A 114 -13.62 39.02 2.02
C GLU A 114 -12.11 39.21 1.98
N ARG A 115 -11.43 38.85 3.09
CA ARG A 115 -9.99 38.95 3.19
C ARG A 115 -9.45 38.03 2.11
N LYS A 116 -9.12 38.58 0.95
CA LYS A 116 -8.50 37.83 -0.14
C LYS A 116 -7.22 37.27 0.44
N MET A 117 -7.11 35.95 0.42
CA MET A 117 -5.91 35.26 0.83
C MET A 117 -4.74 35.90 0.08
N THR A 118 -3.72 36.31 0.83
CA THR A 118 -2.52 36.92 0.25
C THR A 118 -1.85 35.92 -0.69
N GLN A 119 -1.04 36.43 -1.63
CA GLN A 119 -0.29 35.58 -2.55
C GLN A 119 0.58 34.56 -1.78
N GLU A 120 1.19 34.98 -0.68
CA GLU A 120 2.00 34.15 0.21
C GLU A 120 1.18 33.04 0.89
N GLU A 121 -0.01 33.37 1.40
CA GLU A 121 -0.92 32.38 1.99
C GLU A 121 -1.45 31.38 0.93
N TRP A 122 -1.66 31.84 -0.31
CA TRP A 122 -2.03 30.97 -1.44
C TRP A 122 -0.91 30.02 -1.85
N GLU A 123 0.32 30.52 -1.93
CA GLU A 123 1.50 29.71 -2.23
C GLU A 123 1.76 28.68 -1.12
N ALA A 124 1.67 29.08 0.15
CA ALA A 124 1.78 28.17 1.29
C ALA A 124 0.66 27.10 1.28
N HIS A 125 -0.58 27.50 0.96
CA HIS A 125 -1.69 26.55 0.81
C HIS A 125 -1.42 25.53 -0.30
N CYS A 126 -0.95 25.99 -1.46
CA CYS A 126 -0.60 25.10 -2.58
C CYS A 126 0.54 24.16 -2.21
N ALA A 127 1.62 24.67 -1.62
CA ALA A 127 2.77 23.89 -1.17
C ALA A 127 2.37 22.81 -0.16
N ASN A 128 1.54 23.15 0.83
CA ASN A 128 1.03 22.19 1.81
C ASN A 128 0.19 21.09 1.18
N ARG A 129 -0.63 21.41 0.17
CA ARG A 129 -1.42 20.40 -0.57
C ARG A 129 -0.54 19.47 -1.40
N VAL A 130 0.50 19.99 -2.04
CA VAL A 130 1.48 19.19 -2.79
C VAL A 130 2.22 18.25 -1.84
N LYS A 131 2.68 18.76 -0.69
CA LYS A 131 3.34 17.96 0.34
C LYS A 131 2.42 16.87 0.89
N ALA A 132 1.19 17.22 1.28
CA ALA A 132 0.22 16.25 1.80
C ALA A 132 -0.09 15.13 0.79
N LYS A 133 -0.17 15.46 -0.51
CA LYS A 133 -0.36 14.46 -1.57
C LYS A 133 0.87 13.56 -1.73
N ALA A 134 2.08 14.12 -1.64
CA ALA A 134 3.33 13.36 -1.69
C ALA A 134 3.47 12.43 -0.48
N ASP A 135 3.19 12.93 0.72
CA ASP A 135 3.23 12.15 1.97
C ASP A 135 2.21 11.00 1.92
N ALA A 136 0.98 11.25 1.47
CA ALA A 136 -0.05 10.22 1.29
C ALA A 136 0.36 9.16 0.26
N TYR A 137 1.00 9.58 -0.85
CA TYR A 137 1.53 8.64 -1.84
C TYR A 137 2.65 7.76 -1.28
N LEU A 138 3.60 8.37 -0.57
CA LEU A 138 4.70 7.65 0.07
C LEU A 138 4.18 6.68 1.14
N GLN A 139 3.21 7.10 1.95
CA GLN A 139 2.56 6.23 2.92
C GLN A 139 1.84 5.07 2.24
N GLY A 140 1.11 5.32 1.15
CA GLY A 140 0.49 4.26 0.34
C GLY A 140 1.52 3.25 -0.16
N LYS A 141 2.69 3.71 -0.63
CA LYS A 141 3.79 2.83 -1.06
C LYS A 141 4.43 2.04 0.08
N VAL A 142 4.54 2.63 1.27
CA VAL A 142 5.03 1.93 2.47
C VAL A 142 4.06 0.82 2.87
N GLU A 143 2.76 1.08 2.86
CA GLU A 143 1.74 0.08 3.20
C GLU A 143 1.62 -1.02 2.14
N GLU A 144 1.71 -0.68 0.85
CA GLU A 144 1.79 -1.66 -0.25
C GLU A 144 2.99 -2.59 -0.05
N ARG A 145 4.18 -2.03 0.16
CA ARG A 145 5.40 -2.81 0.44
C ARG A 145 5.26 -3.68 1.68
N LYS A 146 4.66 -3.18 2.76
CA LYS A 146 4.39 -3.98 3.97
C LYS A 146 3.44 -5.13 3.66
N GLY A 147 2.38 -4.88 2.89
CA GLY A 147 1.43 -5.89 2.45
C GLY A 147 2.10 -7.01 1.66
N GLU A 148 2.95 -6.66 0.70
CA GLU A 148 3.75 -7.62 -0.09
C GLU A 148 4.68 -8.47 0.79
N ILE A 149 5.38 -7.84 1.76
CA ILE A 149 6.25 -8.54 2.71
C ILE A 149 5.45 -9.49 3.60
N ILE A 150 4.29 -9.07 4.10
CA ILE A 150 3.42 -9.91 4.95
C ILE A 150 2.88 -11.08 4.13
N ALA A 151 2.47 -10.85 2.88
CA ALA A 151 2.01 -11.90 1.99
C ALA A 151 3.12 -12.95 1.77
N GLY A 152 4.33 -12.51 1.39
CA GLY A 152 5.46 -13.43 1.21
C GLY A 152 5.87 -14.15 2.50
N ALA A 153 5.79 -13.48 3.66
CA ALA A 153 6.04 -14.11 4.96
C ALA A 153 4.96 -15.16 5.31
N SER A 154 3.73 -15.00 4.83
CA SER A 154 2.63 -15.93 5.09
C SER A 154 2.71 -17.20 4.24
N GLU A 155 3.39 -17.15 3.10
CA GLU A 155 3.56 -18.31 2.20
C GLU A 155 4.41 -19.43 2.83
N ILE A 156 5.31 -19.11 3.76
CA ILE A 156 6.23 -20.10 4.34
C ILE A 156 5.54 -21.03 5.34
N GLY A 157 4.50 -20.56 6.04
CA GLY A 157 3.83 -21.32 7.10
C GLY A 157 4.74 -21.73 8.27
N GLU A 158 4.45 -22.87 8.88
CA GLU A 158 5.29 -23.45 9.94
C GLU A 158 6.54 -24.11 9.35
N VAL A 159 7.72 -23.72 9.85
CA VAL A 159 8.99 -24.30 9.40
C VAL A 159 9.30 -25.58 10.17
N THR A 160 9.26 -26.70 9.46
CA THR A 160 9.63 -28.03 9.94
C THR A 160 11.15 -28.21 10.04
N ASP A 161 11.58 -29.25 10.76
CA ASP A 161 12.99 -29.63 10.85
C ASP A 161 13.62 -29.91 9.47
N ARG A 162 12.85 -30.45 8.52
CA ARG A 162 13.34 -30.71 7.16
C ARG A 162 13.65 -29.41 6.42
N GLU A 163 12.76 -28.42 6.50
CA GLU A 163 12.97 -27.11 5.87
C GLU A 163 14.12 -26.36 6.52
N LEU A 164 14.22 -26.42 7.86
CA LEU A 164 15.36 -25.87 8.60
C LEU A 164 16.68 -26.53 8.20
N LEU A 165 16.70 -27.85 8.00
CA LEU A 165 17.87 -28.59 7.55
C LEU A 165 18.34 -28.15 6.16
N ILE A 166 17.39 -27.96 5.24
CA ILE A 166 17.66 -27.49 3.87
C ILE A 166 18.18 -26.05 3.90
N ALA A 167 17.45 -25.14 4.55
CA ALA A 167 17.80 -23.72 4.60
C ALA A 167 19.15 -23.51 5.29
N GLY A 168 19.39 -24.15 6.43
CA GLY A 168 20.65 -24.02 7.16
C GLY A 168 21.85 -24.59 6.41
N ALA A 169 21.69 -25.71 5.70
CA ALA A 169 22.75 -26.25 4.84
C ALA A 169 23.10 -25.29 3.68
N MET A 170 22.10 -24.64 3.07
CA MET A 170 22.33 -23.69 1.99
C MET A 170 22.90 -22.36 2.47
N ILE A 171 22.43 -21.84 3.60
CA ILE A 171 23.02 -20.65 4.25
C ILE A 171 24.51 -20.88 4.50
N TYR A 172 24.88 -22.02 5.07
CA TYR A 172 26.29 -22.33 5.29
C TYR A 172 27.07 -22.47 3.98
N TRP A 173 26.49 -23.08 2.95
CA TRP A 173 27.17 -23.25 1.66
C TRP A 173 27.48 -21.91 0.94
N CYS A 174 26.61 -20.92 1.16
CA CYS A 174 26.72 -19.58 0.57
C CYS A 174 27.54 -18.61 1.42
N GLU A 175 27.29 -18.54 2.73
CA GLU A 175 27.84 -17.55 3.66
C GLU A 175 28.93 -18.12 4.60
N GLY A 176 29.04 -19.45 4.67
CA GLY A 176 29.99 -20.14 5.55
C GLY A 176 31.41 -20.15 5.00
N ALA A 177 32.38 -20.22 5.91
CA ALA A 177 33.78 -20.39 5.55
C ALA A 177 34.02 -21.77 4.94
N LYS A 178 34.60 -21.78 3.73
CA LYS A 178 34.97 -23.03 3.05
C LYS A 178 36.37 -23.48 3.47
N SER A 179 36.50 -24.77 3.72
CA SER A 179 37.79 -25.43 3.88
C SER A 179 38.58 -25.28 2.57
N LYS A 180 39.83 -24.84 2.64
CA LYS A 180 40.69 -24.69 1.45
C LYS A 180 41.73 -25.81 1.43
N PRO A 181 42.18 -26.30 0.26
CA PRO A 181 43.16 -27.39 0.18
C PRO A 181 44.44 -27.13 1.00
N TRP A 182 44.91 -25.89 1.04
CA TRP A 182 46.08 -25.45 1.81
C TRP A 182 45.78 -25.11 3.28
N ARG A 183 44.51 -25.11 3.68
CA ARG A 183 44.06 -24.78 5.02
C ARG A 183 42.76 -25.54 5.32
N ARG A 184 42.90 -26.84 5.61
CA ARG A 184 41.80 -27.73 6.01
C ARG A 184 41.28 -27.37 7.41
N GLN A 185 40.64 -26.22 7.52
CA GLN A 185 39.85 -25.88 8.69
C GLN A 185 38.50 -26.57 8.56
N ASN A 186 38.44 -27.81 9.04
CA ASN A 186 37.20 -28.55 9.18
C ASN A 186 36.40 -28.01 10.40
N VAL A 187 36.22 -26.69 10.45
CA VAL A 187 35.51 -25.97 11.49
C VAL A 187 34.42 -25.17 10.80
N VAL A 188 33.20 -25.30 11.31
CA VAL A 188 32.04 -24.60 10.80
C VAL A 188 32.11 -23.18 11.33
N VAL A 189 32.32 -22.24 10.42
CA VAL A 189 32.40 -20.82 10.72
C VAL A 189 31.45 -20.07 9.79
N LEU A 190 30.59 -19.23 10.35
CA LEU A 190 29.72 -18.34 9.60
C LEU A 190 29.87 -16.92 10.12
N ILE A 191 29.92 -15.95 9.21
CA ILE A 191 29.97 -14.52 9.53
C ILE A 191 28.81 -13.82 8.85
N ASN A 192 27.99 -13.07 9.60
CA ASN A 192 26.92 -12.28 9.03
C ASN A 192 26.57 -11.06 9.90
N SER A 193 25.98 -10.02 9.31
CA SER A 193 25.51 -8.82 10.03
C SER A 193 24.01 -8.83 10.32
N ASP A 194 23.26 -9.76 9.75
CA ASP A 194 21.82 -9.89 9.94
C ASP A 194 21.52 -10.78 11.17
N PRO A 195 20.86 -10.25 12.22
CA PRO A 195 20.57 -11.00 13.44
C PRO A 195 19.59 -12.16 13.22
N ASP A 196 18.65 -12.05 12.28
CA ASP A 196 17.67 -13.10 12.02
C ASP A 196 18.29 -14.27 11.26
N LEU A 197 19.21 -13.98 10.34
CA LEU A 197 20.03 -15.02 9.69
C LEU A 197 20.90 -15.76 10.71
N ILE A 198 21.52 -15.04 11.65
CA ILE A 198 22.29 -15.66 12.75
C ILE A 198 21.39 -16.57 13.59
N ARG A 199 20.20 -16.11 14.01
CA ARG A 199 19.25 -16.93 14.79
C ARG A 199 18.84 -18.19 14.03
N LEU A 200 18.55 -18.08 12.74
CA LEU A 200 18.22 -19.22 11.89
C LEU A 200 19.38 -20.22 11.82
N PHE A 201 20.62 -19.72 11.67
CA PHE A 201 21.81 -20.57 11.67
C PHE A 201 22.02 -21.28 13.02
N LEU A 202 21.79 -20.60 14.16
CA LEU A 202 21.87 -21.22 15.48
C LEU A 202 20.80 -22.32 15.68
N ARG A 203 19.56 -22.10 15.22
CA ARG A 203 18.52 -23.14 15.21
C ARG A 203 18.95 -24.35 14.39
N PHE A 204 19.54 -24.13 13.21
CA PHE A 204 20.07 -25.21 12.38
C PHE A 204 21.21 -25.99 13.08
N LEU A 205 22.14 -25.29 13.73
CA LEU A 205 23.20 -25.94 14.52
C LEU A 205 22.61 -26.77 15.67
N GLY A 206 21.61 -26.23 16.37
CA GLY A 206 20.86 -26.95 17.41
C GLY A 206 20.20 -28.22 16.89
N LEU A 207 19.49 -28.14 15.76
CA LEU A 207 18.92 -29.30 15.06
C LEU A 207 20.00 -30.34 14.69
N CYS A 208 21.19 -29.89 14.36
CA CYS A 208 22.34 -30.74 14.06
C CYS A 208 23.06 -31.30 15.30
N GLY A 209 22.59 -31.00 16.52
CA GLY A 209 23.18 -31.44 17.78
C GLY A 209 24.36 -30.59 18.28
N TRP A 210 24.51 -29.35 17.77
CA TRP A 210 25.49 -28.37 18.26
C TRP A 210 24.81 -27.29 19.10
N GLY A 211 24.78 -27.52 20.42
CA GLY A 211 24.30 -26.54 21.40
C GLY A 211 25.27 -25.37 21.60
N CYS A 212 24.76 -24.31 22.24
CA CYS A 212 25.52 -23.08 22.52
C CYS A 212 26.78 -23.31 23.37
N ASP A 213 26.84 -24.40 24.14
CA ASP A 213 28.01 -24.82 24.93
C ASP A 213 29.24 -25.10 24.04
N ARG A 214 29.02 -25.51 22.79
CA ARG A 214 30.06 -25.79 21.78
C ARG A 214 30.31 -24.65 20.83
N LEU A 215 29.63 -23.53 21.01
CA LEU A 215 29.77 -22.34 20.17
C LEU A 215 30.66 -21.31 20.87
N SER A 216 31.42 -20.57 20.07
CA SER A 216 32.10 -19.37 20.52
C SER A 216 31.88 -18.26 19.50
N PHE A 217 31.85 -17.02 19.98
CA PHE A 217 31.49 -15.87 19.15
C PHE A 217 32.68 -14.92 19.02
N ARG A 218 32.68 -14.09 17.96
CA ARG A 218 33.62 -12.98 17.81
C ARG A 218 32.95 -11.88 17.02
N LEU A 219 33.13 -10.64 17.42
CA LEU A 219 32.74 -9.50 16.60
C LEU A 219 33.76 -9.20 15.51
N SER A 220 33.27 -8.90 14.32
CA SER A 220 34.04 -8.28 13.24
C SER A 220 33.46 -6.90 12.98
N ILE A 221 34.10 -5.88 13.53
CA ILE A 221 33.55 -4.52 13.63
C ILE A 221 34.61 -3.47 13.28
N HIS A 222 34.17 -2.31 12.82
CA HIS A 222 35.09 -1.19 12.56
C HIS A 222 35.55 -0.56 13.88
N GLU A 223 36.79 -0.10 13.94
CA GLU A 223 37.36 0.46 15.18
C GLU A 223 36.69 1.75 15.67
N SER A 224 35.97 2.44 14.78
CA SER A 224 35.21 3.66 15.12
C SER A 224 33.83 3.39 15.74
N ALA A 225 33.41 2.13 15.84
CA ALA A 225 32.10 1.76 16.37
C ALA A 225 32.18 1.34 17.85
N ASP A 226 31.06 1.43 18.56
CA ASP A 226 30.96 0.99 19.95
C ASP A 226 30.96 -0.54 20.04
N VAL A 227 32.13 -1.09 20.36
CA VAL A 227 32.37 -2.53 20.48
C VAL A 227 31.58 -3.15 21.64
N ASP A 228 31.43 -2.44 22.74
CA ASP A 228 30.78 -2.95 23.94
C ASP A 228 29.25 -2.98 23.73
N ALA A 229 28.69 -1.94 23.12
CA ALA A 229 27.29 -1.92 22.73
C ALA A 229 26.97 -3.03 21.70
N ALA A 230 27.85 -3.24 20.72
CA ALA A 230 27.71 -4.33 19.77
C ALA A 230 27.82 -5.71 20.44
N THR A 231 28.71 -5.88 21.42
CA THR A 231 28.85 -7.14 22.15
C THR A 231 27.58 -7.45 22.92
N ARG A 232 27.03 -6.47 23.65
CA ARG A 232 25.74 -6.60 24.34
C ARG A 232 24.59 -6.95 23.40
N PHE A 233 24.49 -6.24 22.28
CA PHE A 233 23.46 -6.51 21.27
C PHE A 233 23.55 -7.96 20.77
N TRP A 234 24.75 -8.41 20.38
CA TRP A 234 24.90 -9.76 19.85
C TRP A 234 24.75 -10.84 20.93
N ALA A 235 25.16 -10.58 22.17
CA ALA A 235 24.94 -11.46 23.31
C ALA A 235 23.44 -11.70 23.55
N GLU A 236 22.63 -10.64 23.44
CA GLU A 236 21.16 -10.73 23.48
C GLU A 236 20.61 -11.53 22.29
N VAL A 237 21.07 -11.24 21.07
CA VAL A 237 20.62 -11.95 19.84
C VAL A 237 20.83 -13.46 19.94
N VAL A 238 21.98 -13.90 20.47
CA VAL A 238 22.34 -15.33 20.54
C VAL A 238 21.99 -15.98 21.87
N GLY A 239 21.56 -15.21 22.87
CA GLY A 239 21.14 -15.70 24.19
C GLY A 239 22.28 -16.27 25.03
N VAL A 240 23.46 -15.66 25.01
CA VAL A 240 24.63 -16.10 25.81
C VAL A 240 25.30 -14.92 26.53
N PRO A 241 25.98 -15.16 27.66
CA PRO A 241 26.76 -14.11 28.31
C PRO A 241 27.93 -13.60 27.45
N GLU A 242 28.34 -12.36 27.70
CA GLU A 242 29.42 -11.68 26.94
C GLU A 242 30.78 -12.40 27.05
N ASP A 243 31.01 -13.18 28.12
CA ASP A 243 32.24 -13.96 28.32
C ASP A 243 32.44 -15.10 27.28
N ARG A 244 31.40 -15.43 26.51
CA ARG A 244 31.46 -16.37 25.38
C ARG A 244 32.03 -15.73 24.10
N PHE A 245 32.25 -14.42 24.11
CA PHE A 245 32.83 -13.69 23.00
C PHE A 245 34.35 -13.64 23.11
N LYS A 246 35.02 -14.02 22.03
CA LYS A 246 36.47 -13.82 21.85
C LYS A 246 36.75 -12.36 21.55
N SER A 247 38.00 -11.96 21.77
CA SER A 247 38.48 -10.62 21.41
C SER A 247 38.04 -10.22 19.99
N PRO A 248 37.47 -9.02 19.82
CA PRO A 248 36.91 -8.55 18.56
C PRO A 248 38.00 -8.40 17.50
N SER A 249 37.62 -8.60 16.24
CA SER A 249 38.44 -8.30 15.07
C SER A 249 38.12 -6.89 14.61
N LEU A 250 39.01 -5.94 14.92
CA LEU A 250 38.88 -4.53 14.53
C LEU A 250 39.35 -4.31 13.09
N LYS A 251 38.48 -3.73 12.27
CA LYS A 251 38.80 -3.30 10.90
C LYS A 251 39.22 -1.83 10.95
N LYS A 252 40.41 -1.53 10.43
CA LYS A 252 41.05 -0.20 10.45
C LYS A 252 40.74 0.67 9.22
N HIS A 253 40.34 0.04 8.12
CA HIS A 253 40.01 0.79 6.91
C HIS A 253 38.55 1.24 6.96
N ASN A 254 38.37 2.55 6.83
CA ASN A 254 37.11 3.16 6.44
C ASN A 254 37.02 3.03 4.91
N PRO A 255 36.30 2.07 4.33
CA PRO A 255 36.02 2.17 2.91
C PRO A 255 35.24 3.47 2.72
N GLU A 256 35.74 4.38 1.89
CA GLU A 256 34.97 5.51 1.31
C GLU A 256 33.81 5.00 0.42
N THR A 257 33.20 3.89 0.79
CA THR A 257 31.89 3.51 0.33
C THR A 257 30.91 4.43 1.03
N VAL A 258 30.14 5.18 0.25
CA VAL A 258 28.91 5.86 0.65
C VAL A 258 27.87 4.79 1.06
N ARG A 259 28.19 4.00 2.09
CA ARG A 259 27.32 2.98 2.65
C ARG A 259 26.30 3.73 3.51
N LYS A 260 25.05 3.73 3.09
CA LYS A 260 23.92 4.31 3.85
C LYS A 260 23.59 3.56 5.17
N LYS A 261 24.51 2.71 5.67
CA LYS A 261 24.42 2.01 6.96
C LYS A 261 25.54 2.45 7.91
N VAL A 262 25.94 3.73 7.86
CA VAL A 262 26.65 4.39 8.97
C VAL A 262 25.59 5.16 9.76
N GLY A 263 24.75 4.40 10.46
CA GLY A 263 23.83 4.97 11.45
C GLY A 263 24.28 4.51 12.83
N ASP A 264 23.78 5.18 13.88
CA ASP A 264 24.05 4.90 15.31
C ASP A 264 23.73 3.45 15.76
N HIS A 265 23.32 2.58 14.84
CA HIS A 265 22.85 1.21 15.05
C HIS A 265 23.74 0.18 14.33
N TYR A 266 24.96 0.55 13.91
CA TYR A 266 25.90 -0.39 13.30
C TYR A 266 26.49 -1.33 14.35
N GLN A 267 26.04 -2.59 14.36
CA GLN A 267 26.46 -3.61 15.32
C GLN A 267 27.61 -4.50 14.81
N GLY A 268 28.23 -4.18 13.66
CA GLY A 268 29.23 -5.04 13.03
C GLY A 268 28.67 -6.35 12.46
N CYS A 269 29.56 -7.30 12.17
CA CYS A 269 29.19 -8.67 11.82
C CYS A 269 29.54 -9.61 12.98
N LEU A 270 28.67 -10.57 13.27
CA LEU A 270 28.97 -11.65 14.20
C LEU A 270 29.63 -12.81 13.47
N VAL A 271 30.72 -13.33 14.03
CA VAL A 271 31.35 -14.58 13.62
C VAL A 271 30.97 -15.67 14.61
N VAL A 272 30.30 -16.71 14.13
CA VAL A 272 29.92 -17.89 14.89
C VAL A 272 30.91 -19.01 14.56
N TYR A 273 31.52 -19.59 15.59
CA TYR A 273 32.39 -20.76 15.44
C TYR A 273 31.78 -21.96 16.16
N ALA A 274 31.54 -23.05 15.45
CA ALA A 274 31.23 -24.34 16.06
C ALA A 274 32.53 -25.09 16.36
N GLN A 275 32.85 -25.27 17.64
CA GLN A 275 34.09 -25.93 18.04
C GLN A 275 34.06 -27.43 17.70
N LYS A 276 35.23 -27.99 17.35
CA LYS A 276 35.44 -29.41 17.04
C LYS A 276 34.43 -29.99 16.05
N SER A 277 34.09 -29.23 15.00
CA SER A 277 32.93 -29.50 14.14
C SER A 277 33.27 -30.13 12.78
N ALA A 278 34.33 -30.93 12.70
CA ALA A 278 34.76 -31.52 11.42
C ALA A 278 33.73 -32.48 10.81
N GLY A 279 33.11 -33.30 11.67
CA GLY A 279 32.00 -34.16 11.26
C GLY A 279 30.78 -33.36 10.81
N LEU A 280 30.47 -32.27 11.52
CA LEU A 280 29.37 -31.37 11.14
C LEU A 280 29.64 -30.71 9.78
N TYR A 281 30.86 -30.21 9.54
CA TYR A 281 31.23 -29.60 8.26
C TYR A 281 30.94 -30.56 7.09
N ARG A 282 31.44 -31.81 7.19
CA ARG A 282 31.22 -32.83 6.14
C ARG A 282 29.74 -33.19 5.98
N ARG A 283 29.01 -33.25 7.10
CA ARG A 283 27.55 -33.46 7.08
C ARG A 283 26.87 -32.32 6.31
N ILE A 284 27.22 -31.07 6.60
CA ILE A 284 26.67 -29.91 5.89
C ILE A 284 27.01 -29.98 4.41
N GLU A 285 28.26 -30.28 4.04
CA GLU A 285 28.67 -30.44 2.64
C GLU A 285 27.81 -31.49 1.91
N GLY A 286 27.59 -32.66 2.52
CA GLY A 286 26.71 -33.70 1.97
C GLY A 286 25.25 -33.22 1.82
N LEU A 287 24.71 -32.52 2.82
CA LEU A 287 23.38 -31.94 2.76
C LEU A 287 23.26 -30.91 1.63
N SER A 288 24.20 -29.97 1.51
CA SER A 288 24.20 -28.95 0.47
C SER A 288 24.26 -29.57 -0.93
N ARG A 289 25.13 -30.58 -1.13
CA ARG A 289 25.19 -31.33 -2.39
C ARG A 289 23.86 -32.02 -2.71
N ALA A 290 23.23 -32.66 -1.72
CA ALA A 290 21.94 -33.31 -1.89
C ALA A 290 20.81 -32.32 -2.23
N VAL A 291 20.81 -31.12 -1.64
CA VAL A 291 19.85 -30.06 -1.99
C VAL A 291 20.06 -29.57 -3.43
N MET A 292 21.30 -29.37 -3.87
CA MET A 292 21.61 -28.84 -5.20
C MET A 292 21.43 -29.86 -6.33
N LEU A 293 21.76 -31.14 -6.10
CA LEU A 293 21.79 -32.18 -7.14
C LEU A 293 20.67 -33.21 -7.03
N GLY A 294 19.97 -33.25 -5.89
CA GLY A 294 19.16 -34.39 -5.47
C GLY A 294 19.99 -35.47 -4.79
N SER A 295 19.39 -36.17 -3.82
CA SER A 295 20.11 -37.10 -2.95
C SER A 295 20.79 -38.26 -3.71
N THR A 296 20.11 -38.85 -4.69
CA THR A 296 20.64 -39.99 -5.46
C THR A 296 21.90 -39.61 -6.23
N GLU A 297 21.84 -38.50 -6.97
CA GLU A 297 22.97 -37.99 -7.77
C GLU A 297 24.13 -37.55 -6.87
N ALA A 298 23.83 -36.84 -5.78
CA ALA A 298 24.85 -36.43 -4.82
C ALA A 298 25.60 -37.63 -4.23
N ILE A 299 24.88 -38.69 -3.82
CA ILE A 299 25.48 -39.91 -3.26
C ILE A 299 26.36 -40.63 -4.29
N ALA A 300 25.89 -40.74 -5.55
CA ALA A 300 26.67 -41.35 -6.62
C ALA A 300 27.99 -40.60 -6.83
N ARG A 301 27.94 -39.27 -7.00
CA ARG A 301 29.15 -38.45 -7.19
C ARG A 301 30.12 -38.51 -6.03
N ILE A 302 29.62 -38.48 -4.78
CA ILE A 302 30.48 -38.57 -3.60
C ILE A 302 31.19 -39.92 -3.52
N ARG A 303 30.54 -41.02 -3.94
CA ARG A 303 31.17 -42.35 -3.93
C ARG A 303 32.27 -42.50 -4.99
N ASP A 304 32.13 -41.81 -6.10
CA ASP A 304 33.10 -41.84 -7.21
C ASP A 304 34.27 -40.85 -7.00
N GLU A 305 34.15 -39.90 -6.05
CA GLU A 305 35.23 -38.99 -5.69
C GLU A 305 36.38 -39.74 -4.97
N VAL A 306 37.54 -39.82 -5.62
CA VAL A 306 38.77 -40.31 -4.99
C VAL A 306 39.33 -39.19 -4.10
N GLU A 307 39.18 -39.31 -2.77
CA GLU A 307 39.83 -38.36 -1.85
C GLU A 307 41.37 -38.48 -1.97
N PRO A 308 42.10 -37.38 -2.20
CA PRO A 308 43.55 -37.41 -2.14
C PRO A 308 43.98 -37.76 -0.71
N PRO A 309 44.98 -38.65 -0.54
CA PRO A 309 45.38 -39.15 0.78
C PRO A 309 45.64 -37.99 1.74
N GLY A 310 44.99 -38.04 2.90
CA GLY A 310 45.15 -37.03 3.94
C GLY A 310 46.60 -36.98 4.42
N ARG A 311 47.23 -35.81 4.32
CA ARG A 311 48.41 -35.44 5.13
C ARG A 311 47.95 -34.89 6.46
#